data_AF-A0A357AWR7-F1
#
_entry.id   AF-A0A357AWR7-F1
#
_cell.length_a   1.000
_cell.length_b   1.000
_cell.length_c   1.000
_cell.angle_alpha   90.00
_cell.angle_beta   90.00
_cell.angle_gamma   90.00
#
_symmetry.space_group_name_H-M   'P 1'
#
loop_
_entity.id
_entity.type
_entity.pdbx_description
1 polymer ?
#
loop_
_entity_poly.entity_id
_entity_poly.type
_entity_poly.pdbx_seq_one_letter_code
_entity_poly.pdbx_strand_id
1 'polypeptide(L)'
;MSPLSWLRAWFGKKPDQARSDRGLLVFANTGEVLRAEKVLTEAGFSVQVQGPPPELRSGCDLVVVFPLVDQLRALRVLDQAGLPPLQA
;
A
#
# COMPACT_ATOMS: atom_id res chain seq x y z
N MET A 1 -24.76 -2.31 -2.01
CA MET A 1 -23.62 -3.22 -1.77
C MET A 1 -23.49 -3.45 -0.27
N SER A 2 -23.48 -4.70 0.19
CA SER A 2 -23.51 -5.03 1.62
C SER A 2 -22.29 -4.50 2.38
N PRO A 3 -22.48 -3.88 3.56
CA PRO A 3 -21.43 -3.28 4.39
C PRO A 3 -20.49 -4.30 5.08
N LEU A 4 -20.56 -5.57 4.68
CA LEU A 4 -19.91 -6.70 5.36
C LEU A 4 -18.78 -7.34 4.55
N SER A 5 -18.51 -6.87 3.33
CA SER A 5 -17.41 -7.41 2.51
C SER A 5 -16.02 -6.96 2.97
N TRP A 6 -15.93 -5.90 3.77
CA TRP A 6 -14.65 -5.33 4.23
C TRP A 6 -13.99 -6.14 5.37
N LEU A 7 -14.79 -6.78 6.23
CA LEU A 7 -14.29 -7.52 7.40
C LEU A 7 -13.63 -8.86 7.04
N ARG A 8 -14.06 -9.53 5.97
CA ARG A 8 -13.49 -10.83 5.53
C ARG A 8 -12.16 -10.70 4.79
N ALA A 9 -11.90 -9.57 4.16
CA ALA A 9 -10.60 -9.29 3.54
C ALA A 9 -9.52 -8.96 4.60
N TRP A 10 -9.92 -8.55 5.81
CA TRP A 10 -9.02 -8.06 6.85
C TRP A 10 -8.43 -9.17 7.75
N PHE A 11 -9.10 -10.31 7.91
CA PHE A 11 -8.67 -11.39 8.84
C PHE A 11 -8.24 -12.68 8.15
N GLY A 12 -7.87 -12.63 6.87
CA GLY A 12 -7.89 -13.80 6.00
C GLY A 12 -6.62 -14.18 5.28
N LYS A 13 -5.40 -13.86 5.74
CA LYS A 13 -4.18 -14.54 5.24
C LYS A 13 -3.09 -14.62 6.32
N LYS A 14 -2.65 -15.84 6.62
CA LYS A 14 -1.44 -16.13 7.40
C LYS A 14 -0.23 -15.48 6.69
N PRO A 15 0.79 -14.98 7.43
CA PRO A 15 2.01 -14.44 6.83
C PRO A 15 2.81 -15.61 6.25
N ASP A 16 2.52 -15.95 5.00
CA ASP A 16 3.30 -16.94 4.28
C ASP A 16 4.60 -16.26 3.84
N GLN A 17 5.74 -16.76 4.31
CA GLN A 17 7.08 -16.35 3.88
C GLN A 17 7.36 -16.70 2.39
N ALA A 18 6.35 -16.90 1.57
CA ALA A 18 6.50 -17.05 0.12
C ALA A 18 6.57 -15.67 -0.51
N ARG A 19 7.80 -15.21 -0.75
CA ARG A 19 8.18 -14.38 -1.90
C ARG A 19 7.06 -13.41 -2.30
N SER A 20 6.85 -12.38 -1.47
CA SER A 20 5.69 -11.51 -1.52
C SER A 20 5.45 -10.98 -2.94
N ASP A 21 4.39 -11.44 -3.59
CA ASP A 21 3.86 -10.88 -4.85
C ASP A 21 3.31 -9.45 -4.66
N ARG A 22 3.72 -8.80 -3.57
CA ARG A 22 3.26 -7.51 -3.09
C ARG A 22 4.46 -6.64 -2.75
N GLY A 23 4.47 -5.43 -3.29
CA GLY A 23 5.38 -4.36 -2.89
C GLY A 23 4.78 -3.52 -1.75
N LEU A 24 5.66 -2.77 -1.09
CA LEU A 24 5.35 -1.89 0.04
C LEU A 24 5.90 -0.51 -0.27
N LEU A 25 5.07 0.52 -0.18
CA LEU A 25 5.50 1.91 -0.29
C LEU A 25 5.43 2.56 1.08
N VAL A 26 6.56 3.08 1.51
CA VAL A 26 6.72 3.82 2.77
C VAL A 26 6.67 5.31 2.47
N PHE A 27 5.90 6.06 3.26
CA PHE A 27 5.74 7.51 3.14
C PHE A 27 6.09 8.21 4.44
N ALA A 28 6.32 9.53 4.39
CA ALA A 28 6.78 10.29 5.55
C ALA A 28 5.70 10.49 6.62
N ASN A 29 4.43 10.43 6.23
CA ASN A 29 3.29 10.63 7.13
C ASN A 29 2.01 10.00 6.58
N THR A 30 1.01 9.83 7.46
CA THR A 30 -0.31 9.28 7.13
C THR A 30 -1.04 10.05 6.04
N GLY A 31 -0.86 11.37 5.94
CA GLY A 31 -1.49 12.18 4.90
C GLY A 31 -1.00 11.85 3.50
N GLU A 32 0.29 11.51 3.35
CA GLU A 32 0.85 11.03 2.09
C GLU A 32 0.40 9.62 1.75
N VAL A 33 0.27 8.73 2.74
CA VAL A 33 -0.28 7.37 2.53
C VAL A 33 -1.69 7.43 1.95
N LEU A 34 -2.56 8.26 2.52
CA LEU A 34 -3.94 8.40 2.05
C LEU A 34 -4.02 9.04 0.66
N ARG A 35 -3.14 10.01 0.36
CA ARG A 35 -3.07 10.61 -0.99
C ARG A 35 -2.55 9.62 -2.02
N ALA A 36 -1.52 8.86 -1.69
CA ALA A 36 -0.94 7.83 -2.56
C ALA A 36 -1.95 6.71 -2.83
N GLU A 37 -2.68 6.24 -1.82
CA GLU A 37 -3.76 5.27 -1.98
C GLU A 37 -4.80 5.79 -2.97
N LYS A 38 -5.29 7.01 -2.79
CA LYS A 38 -6.27 7.61 -3.69
C LYS A 38 -5.77 7.71 -5.13
N VAL A 39 -4.55 8.24 -5.33
CA VAL A 39 -3.95 8.41 -6.67
C VAL A 39 -3.78 7.06 -7.37
N LEU A 40 -3.31 6.04 -6.66
CA LEU A 40 -3.14 4.70 -7.22
C LEU A 40 -4.48 4.01 -7.49
N THR A 41 -5.46 4.14 -6.58
CA THR A 41 -6.82 3.62 -6.80
C THR A 41 -7.46 4.27 -8.04
N GLU A 42 -7.34 5.59 -8.22
CA GLU A 42 -7.83 6.33 -9.40
C GLU A 42 -7.10 5.93 -10.68
N ALA A 43 -5.82 5.54 -10.60
CA ALA A 43 -5.04 5.02 -11.70
C ALA A 43 -5.26 3.51 -11.96
N GLY A 44 -6.21 2.87 -11.27
CA GLY A 44 -6.65 1.50 -11.50
C GLY A 44 -5.79 0.42 -10.83
N PHE A 45 -4.96 0.77 -9.85
CA PHE A 45 -4.17 -0.21 -9.09
C PHE A 45 -5.01 -0.87 -7.98
N SER A 46 -4.72 -2.13 -7.67
CA SER A 46 -5.29 -2.81 -6.51
C SER A 46 -4.42 -2.56 -5.27
N VAL A 47 -4.71 -1.49 -4.53
CA VAL A 47 -3.91 -1.07 -3.37
C VAL A 47 -4.63 -1.26 -2.04
N GLN A 48 -3.86 -1.37 -0.96
CA GLN A 48 -4.38 -1.44 0.41
C GLN A 48 -3.50 -0.63 1.36
N VAL A 49 -4.11 0.06 2.32
CA VAL A 49 -3.38 0.69 3.43
C VAL A 49 -3.30 -0.28 4.59
N GLN A 50 -2.08 -0.56 5.06
CA GLN A 50 -1.83 -1.48 6.17
C GLN A 50 -0.82 -0.87 7.14
N GLY A 51 -0.76 -1.38 8.37
CA GLY A 51 0.36 -1.09 9.25
C GLY A 51 1.65 -1.68 8.69
N PRO A 52 2.82 -1.06 8.89
CA PRO A 52 4.08 -1.58 8.39
C PRO A 52 4.41 -2.96 9.00
N PRO A 53 5.18 -3.78 8.28
CA PRO A 53 5.74 -5.00 8.84
C PRO A 53 6.58 -4.68 10.10
N PRO A 54 6.73 -5.63 11.05
CA PRO A 54 7.39 -5.39 12.33
C PRO A 54 8.75 -4.70 12.22
N GLU A 55 9.53 -5.04 11.20
CA GLU A 55 10.84 -4.45 10.89
C GLU A 55 10.81 -2.97 10.50
N LEU A 56 9.67 -2.44 10.04
CA LEU A 56 9.50 -1.04 9.58
C LEU A 56 8.68 -0.18 10.56
N ARG A 57 8.27 -0.71 11.71
CA ARG A 57 7.43 0.02 12.68
C ARG A 57 8.24 1.08 13.43
N SER A 58 7.91 2.36 13.24
CA SER A 58 8.47 3.48 14.00
C SER A 58 7.44 4.21 14.89
N GLY A 59 6.15 3.92 14.74
CA GLY A 59 5.05 4.57 15.48
C GLY A 59 3.67 4.35 14.82
N CYS A 60 2.85 5.40 14.72
CA CYS A 60 1.55 5.41 14.02
C CYS A 60 1.72 5.49 12.49
N ASP A 61 2.59 4.66 11.94
CA ASP A 61 2.94 4.67 10.52
C ASP A 61 2.04 3.73 9.74
N LEU A 62 1.75 4.08 8.49
CA LEU A 62 1.00 3.25 7.55
C LEU A 62 1.81 3.10 6.25
N VAL A 63 1.55 2.03 5.53
CA VAL A 63 2.17 1.74 4.23
C VAL A 63 1.11 1.46 3.18
N VAL A 64 1.44 1.73 1.91
CA VAL A 64 0.61 1.31 0.77
C VAL A 64 1.15 -0.02 0.24
N VAL A 65 0.30 -1.03 0.19
CA VAL A 65 0.61 -2.37 -0.33
C VAL A 65 -0.02 -2.52 -1.72
N PHE A 66 0.73 -3.03 -2.69
CA PHE A 66 0.31 -3.14 -4.09
C PHE A 66 0.95 -4.37 -4.77
N PRO A 67 0.47 -4.88 -5.92
CA PRO A 67 1.09 -6.01 -6.62
C PRO A 67 2.51 -5.69 -7.08
N LEU A 68 3.48 -6.56 -6.81
CA LEU A 68 4.88 -6.27 -7.12
C LEU A 68 5.13 -6.09 -8.63
N VAL A 69 4.37 -6.80 -9.47
CA VAL A 69 4.41 -6.68 -10.94
C VAL A 69 4.11 -5.25 -11.44
N ASP A 70 3.42 -4.44 -10.63
CA ASP A 70 3.01 -3.09 -10.96
C ASP A 70 3.99 -2.01 -10.45
N GLN A 71 5.10 -2.37 -9.80
CA GLN A 71 5.99 -1.43 -9.09
C GLN A 71 6.48 -0.29 -9.97
N LEU A 72 7.02 -0.59 -11.15
CA LEU A 72 7.50 0.46 -12.07
C LEU A 72 6.39 1.41 -12.51
N ARG A 73 5.16 0.90 -12.69
CA ARG A 73 4.01 1.72 -13.08
C ARG A 73 3.56 2.58 -11.91
N ALA A 74 3.48 2.02 -10.71
CA ALA A 74 3.08 2.72 -9.49
C ALA A 74 4.04 3.88 -9.18
N LEU A 75 5.36 3.63 -9.24
CA LEU A 75 6.37 4.66 -9.00
C LEU A 75 6.26 5.83 -9.97
N ARG A 76 6.02 5.58 -11.27
CA ARG A 76 5.82 6.66 -12.26
C ARG A 76 4.57 7.48 -11.98
N VAL A 77 3.46 6.83 -11.64
CA VAL A 77 2.19 7.52 -11.33
C VAL A 77 2.36 8.41 -10.10
N LEU A 78 3.05 7.93 -9.07
CA LEU A 78 3.34 8.69 -7.86
C LEU A 78 4.29 9.86 -8.10
N ASP A 79 5.34 9.66 -8.90
CA ASP A 79 6.27 10.72 -9.30
C ASP A 79 5.55 11.84 -10.05
N GLN A 80 4.70 11.48 -11.03
CA GLN A 80 3.87 12.45 -11.77
C GLN A 80 2.88 13.21 -10.86
N ALA A 81 2.45 12.60 -9.77
CA ALA A 81 1.58 13.21 -8.78
C ALA A 81 2.34 14.02 -7.70
N GLY A 82 3.68 14.05 -7.74
CA GLY A 82 4.51 14.72 -6.73
C GLY A 82 4.49 14.03 -5.37
N LEU A 83 4.31 12.70 -5.34
CA LEU A 83 4.23 11.88 -4.13
C LEU A 83 5.27 10.74 -4.15
N PRO A 84 6.58 11.01 -4.30
CA PRO A 84 7.59 9.95 -4.30
C PRO A 84 7.63 9.26 -2.92
N PRO A 85 7.65 7.91 -2.89
CA PRO A 85 7.80 7.17 -1.64
C PRO A 85 9.23 7.33 -1.09
N LEU A 86 9.38 7.18 0.22
CA LEU A 86 10.69 7.12 0.88
C LEU A 86 11.42 5.81 0.59
N GLN A 87 10.67 4.70 0.51
CA GLN A 87 11.15 3.35 0.23
C GLN A 87 10.08 2.57 -0.55
N ALA A 88 10.52 1.67 -1.42
CA ALA A 88 9.67 0.91 -2.35
C ALA A 88 10.16 -0.53 -2.56
#